data_AF-A0A2A4Z958-F1
#
_entry.id   AF-A0A2A4Z958-F1
#
_cell.length_a   1.000
_cell.length_b   1.000
_cell.length_c   1.000
_cell.angle_alpha   90.00
_cell.angle_beta   90.00
_cell.angle_gamma   90.00
#
_symmetry.space_group_name_H-M   'P 1'
#
loop_
_entity.id
_entity.type
_entity.pdbx_description
1 polymer ?
#
loop_
_entity_poly.entity_id
_entity_poly.type
_entity_poly.pdbx_seq_one_letter_code
_entity_poly.pdbx_strand_id
1 'polypeptide(L)'
;MTENKTSTKKISPEEYEELFKSNKLRERALEQALDTRKFEIELYWKRASYFWTFIAVSLSGYFAIQTLGNVVIRTDLAVMLSCLGFVFSLAWFLVNKGGKYWQENWEKHVDNLGEDFIGPLYKVILERNKPASLKEGVRDFITGPGNYSVSKINLLSKRLVTTAL
;
A
#
# COMPACT_ATOMS: atom_id res chain seq x y z
N MET A 1 18.91 32.65 -10.42
CA MET A 1 18.05 31.49 -10.69
C MET A 1 18.81 30.24 -10.30
N THR A 2 18.56 29.71 -9.10
CA THR A 2 19.10 28.42 -8.66
C THR A 2 18.30 27.32 -9.34
N GLU A 3 18.94 26.56 -10.23
CA GLU A 3 18.39 25.31 -10.75
C GLU A 3 17.95 24.43 -9.57
N ASN A 4 16.65 24.17 -9.49
CA ASN A 4 16.10 23.23 -8.54
C ASN A 4 16.53 21.82 -8.99
N LYS A 5 17.70 21.36 -8.52
CA LYS A 5 18.16 19.98 -8.68
C LYS A 5 17.17 19.06 -7.96
N THR A 6 16.15 18.63 -8.69
CA THR A 6 15.32 17.51 -8.24
C THR A 6 16.25 16.31 -8.20
N SER A 7 16.44 15.70 -7.02
CA SER A 7 17.44 14.64 -6.81
C SER A 7 17.14 13.36 -7.62
N THR A 8 15.92 13.22 -8.13
CA THR A 8 15.44 12.08 -8.90
C THR A 8 15.27 12.42 -10.38
N LYS A 9 16.02 11.71 -11.24
CA LYS A 9 15.91 11.78 -12.71
C LYS A 9 15.16 10.53 -13.21
N LYS A 10 14.23 10.71 -14.15
CA LYS A 10 13.67 9.58 -14.93
C LYS A 10 14.68 9.19 -16.00
N ILE A 11 15.01 7.91 -16.06
CA ILE A 11 16.04 7.35 -16.95
C ILE A 11 15.43 6.34 -17.91
N SER A 12 16.05 6.19 -19.08
CA SER A 12 15.64 5.16 -20.06
C SER A 12 16.11 3.76 -19.62
N PRO A 13 15.55 2.67 -20.17
CA PRO A 13 16.02 1.32 -19.90
C PRO A 13 17.50 1.11 -20.25
N GLU A 14 17.99 1.73 -21.32
CA GLU A 14 19.40 1.63 -21.74
C GLU A 14 20.33 2.34 -20.75
N GLU A 15 19.96 3.56 -20.31
CA GLU A 15 20.68 4.28 -19.25
C GLU A 15 20.67 3.48 -17.93
N TYR A 16 19.58 2.76 -17.64
CA TYR A 16 19.48 1.91 -16.45
C TYR A 16 20.47 0.75 -16.47
N GLU A 17 20.54 0.01 -17.56
CA GLU A 17 21.49 -1.11 -17.72
C GLU A 17 22.95 -0.62 -17.69
N GLU A 18 23.23 0.56 -18.26
CA GLU A 18 24.56 1.17 -18.15
C GLU A 18 24.94 1.50 -16.70
N LEU A 19 24.01 2.06 -15.92
CA LEU A 19 24.24 2.38 -14.50
C LEU A 19 24.49 1.15 -13.63
N PHE A 20 23.90 0.01 -13.97
CA PHE A 20 24.00 -1.24 -13.19
C PHE A 20 24.79 -2.35 -13.90
N LYS A 21 25.64 -2.00 -14.88
CA LYS A 21 26.39 -2.95 -15.72
C LYS A 21 27.32 -3.91 -14.95
N SER A 22 27.81 -3.50 -13.78
CA SER A 22 28.69 -4.35 -12.95
C SER A 22 27.87 -5.35 -12.14
N ASN A 23 28.10 -6.66 -12.31
CA ASN A 23 27.40 -7.70 -11.54
C ASN A 23 27.44 -7.47 -10.03
N LYS A 24 28.60 -7.07 -9.48
CA LYS A 24 28.74 -6.78 -8.05
C LYS A 24 27.87 -5.59 -7.61
N LEU A 25 27.75 -4.57 -8.45
CA LEU A 25 26.89 -3.42 -8.18
C LEU A 25 25.41 -3.81 -8.30
N ARG A 26 25.07 -4.59 -9.33
CA ARG A 26 23.72 -5.08 -9.60
C ARG A 26 23.20 -5.96 -8.46
N GLU A 27 24.01 -6.89 -7.98
CA GLU A 27 23.71 -7.75 -6.83
C GLU A 27 23.48 -6.94 -5.56
N ARG A 28 24.39 -6.00 -5.22
CA ARG A 28 24.21 -5.11 -4.07
C ARG A 28 22.96 -4.22 -4.20
N ALA A 29 22.67 -3.72 -5.40
CA ALA A 29 21.48 -2.93 -5.66
C ALA A 29 20.20 -3.77 -5.50
N LEU A 30 20.22 -5.03 -5.93
CA LEU A 30 19.12 -5.98 -5.77
C LEU A 30 18.87 -6.26 -4.28
N GLU A 31 19.92 -6.56 -3.51
CA GLU A 31 19.83 -6.74 -2.05
C GLU A 31 19.21 -5.51 -1.38
N GLN A 32 19.70 -4.32 -1.71
CA GLN A 32 19.18 -3.07 -1.18
C GLN A 32 17.71 -2.83 -1.57
N ALA A 33 17.33 -3.16 -2.81
CA ALA A 33 15.95 -3.03 -3.27
C ALA A 33 15.01 -3.99 -2.52
N LEU A 34 15.44 -5.24 -2.29
CA LEU A 34 14.70 -6.23 -1.51
C LEU A 34 14.53 -5.80 -0.04
N ASP A 35 15.61 -5.33 0.60
CA ASP A 35 15.56 -4.84 1.98
C ASP A 35 14.68 -3.60 2.11
N THR A 36 14.79 -2.66 1.17
CA THR A 36 13.94 -1.46 1.14
C THR A 36 12.46 -1.82 1.00
N ARG A 37 12.12 -2.82 0.19
CA ARG A 37 10.72 -3.31 0.08
C ARG A 37 10.23 -3.86 1.41
N LYS A 38 11.03 -4.67 2.10
CA LYS A 38 10.68 -5.22 3.42
C LYS A 38 10.48 -4.09 4.44
N PHE A 39 11.40 -3.12 4.46
CA PHE A 39 11.32 -1.95 5.33
C PHE A 39 10.06 -1.10 5.05
N GLU A 40 9.70 -0.86 3.78
CA GLU A 40 8.47 -0.13 3.42
C GLU A 40 7.19 -0.85 3.88
N ILE A 41 7.17 -2.20 3.85
CA ILE A 41 6.06 -2.98 4.40
C ILE A 41 5.97 -2.81 5.92
N GLU A 42 7.09 -2.82 6.64
CA GLU A 42 7.10 -2.57 8.09
C GLU A 42 6.65 -1.14 8.42
N LEU A 43 7.12 -0.15 7.65
CA LEU A 43 6.68 1.24 7.79
C LEU A 43 5.19 1.40 7.48
N TYR A 44 4.65 0.66 6.51
CA TYR A 44 3.21 0.63 6.24
C TYR A 44 2.43 0.21 7.48
N TRP A 45 2.82 -0.87 8.15
CA TRP A 45 2.15 -1.34 9.36
C TRP A 45 2.26 -0.33 10.52
N LYS A 46 3.43 0.28 10.71
CA LYS A 46 3.61 1.36 11.72
C LYS A 46 2.67 2.52 11.44
N ARG A 47 2.64 3.04 10.21
CA ARG A 47 1.72 4.13 9.83
C ARG A 47 0.25 3.72 9.99
N ALA A 48 -0.10 2.50 9.59
CA ALA A 48 -1.45 1.96 9.74
C ALA A 48 -1.92 2.01 11.21
N SER A 49 -1.07 1.62 12.15
CA SER A 49 -1.42 1.68 13.58
C SER A 49 -1.71 3.11 14.06
N TYR A 50 -0.91 4.11 13.67
CA TYR A 50 -1.12 5.50 14.07
C TYR A 50 -2.41 6.05 13.49
N PHE A 51 -2.60 5.91 12.18
CA PHE A 51 -3.80 6.43 11.50
C PHE A 51 -5.07 5.74 11.99
N TRP A 52 -5.05 4.42 12.18
CA TRP A 52 -6.20 3.70 12.72
C TRP A 52 -6.54 4.16 14.15
N THR A 53 -5.53 4.37 15.00
CA THR A 53 -5.71 4.89 16.35
C THR A 53 -6.36 6.28 16.33
N PHE A 54 -5.83 7.22 15.55
CA PHE A 54 -6.38 8.58 15.49
C PHE A 54 -7.79 8.62 14.91
N ILE A 55 -8.07 7.83 13.86
CA ILE A 55 -9.41 7.75 13.28
C ILE A 55 -10.39 7.13 14.29
N ALA A 56 -10.00 6.03 14.96
CA ALA A 56 -10.84 5.36 15.95
C ALA A 56 -11.14 6.27 17.16
N VAL A 57 -10.14 7.01 17.66
CA VAL A 57 -10.32 7.97 18.76
C VAL A 57 -11.25 9.11 18.34
N SER A 58 -11.04 9.72 17.17
CA SER A 58 -11.92 10.78 16.66
C SER A 58 -13.37 10.29 16.50
N LEU A 59 -13.56 9.08 15.95
CA LEU A 59 -14.88 8.48 15.75
C LEU A 59 -15.56 8.13 17.08
N SER A 60 -14.83 7.51 18.01
CA SER A 60 -15.35 7.15 19.33
C SER A 60 -15.70 8.39 20.13
N GLY A 61 -14.85 9.43 20.07
CA GLY A 61 -15.12 10.73 20.68
C GLY A 61 -16.37 11.39 20.11
N TYR A 62 -16.56 11.34 18.78
CA TYR A 62 -17.77 11.84 18.14
C TYR A 62 -19.02 11.15 18.71
N PHE A 63 -19.06 9.82 18.72
CA PHE A 63 -20.20 9.08 19.27
C PHE A 63 -20.40 9.31 20.76
N ALA A 64 -19.34 9.40 21.56
CA ALA A 64 -19.43 9.70 22.98
C ALA A 64 -20.13 11.05 23.22
N ILE A 65 -19.77 12.09 22.46
CA ILE A 65 -20.43 13.40 22.54
C ILE A 65 -21.91 13.34 22.15
N GLN A 66 -22.28 12.45 21.22
CA GLN A 66 -23.69 12.28 20.84
C GLN A 66 -24.55 11.63 21.93
N THR A 67 -23.93 10.90 22.86
CA THR A 67 -24.61 10.34 24.03
C THR A 67 -24.75 11.31 25.20
N LEU A 68 -24.02 12.44 25.17
CA LEU A 68 -24.19 13.50 26.17
C LEU A 68 -25.55 14.18 25.97
N GLY A 69 -26.17 14.58 27.10
CA GLY A 69 -27.44 15.33 27.10
C GLY A 69 -27.31 16.74 26.48
N ASN A 70 -28.22 17.66 26.82
CA ASN A 70 -28.19 19.03 26.30
C ASN A 70 -26.99 19.82 26.86
N VAL A 71 -25.86 19.70 26.18
CA VAL A 71 -24.64 20.50 26.40
C VAL A 71 -24.55 21.54 25.30
N VAL A 72 -24.39 22.81 25.68
CA VAL A 72 -24.36 23.96 24.74
C VAL A 72 -23.28 23.81 23.66
N ILE A 73 -22.12 23.26 24.03
CA ILE A 73 -20.95 23.10 23.14
C ILE A 73 -20.93 21.77 22.36
N ARG A 74 -21.98 20.95 22.46
CA ARG A 74 -22.03 19.61 21.85
C ARG A 74 -21.76 19.64 20.35
N THR A 75 -22.46 20.54 19.65
CA THR A 75 -22.36 20.66 18.18
C THR A 75 -20.96 21.08 17.75
N ASP A 76 -20.35 22.04 18.43
CA ASP A 76 -19.01 22.53 18.10
C ASP A 76 -17.96 21.43 18.28
N LEU A 77 -18.03 20.67 19.39
CA LEU A 77 -17.15 19.52 19.62
C LEU A 77 -17.34 18.42 18.58
N ALA A 78 -18.59 18.11 18.22
CA ALA A 78 -18.91 17.10 17.21
C ALA A 78 -18.37 17.50 15.82
N VAL A 79 -18.49 18.78 15.44
CA VAL A 79 -17.94 19.30 14.18
C VAL A 79 -16.41 19.25 14.20
N MET A 80 -15.77 19.68 15.27
CA MET A 80 -14.31 19.61 15.41
C MET A 80 -13.79 18.18 15.27
N LEU A 81 -14.40 17.21 15.96
CA LEU A 81 -14.01 15.80 15.86
C LEU A 81 -14.28 15.20 14.48
N SER A 82 -15.37 15.60 13.82
CA SER A 82 -15.66 15.19 12.43
C SER A 82 -14.60 15.70 11.47
N CYS A 83 -14.22 16.98 11.56
CA CYS A 83 -13.14 17.56 10.75
C CYS A 83 -11.80 16.87 11.01
N LEU A 84 -11.46 16.59 12.26
CA LEU A 84 -10.24 15.86 12.62
C LEU A 84 -10.24 14.44 12.04
N GLY A 85 -11.34 13.69 12.21
CA GLY A 85 -11.51 12.36 11.63
C GLY A 85 -11.36 12.37 10.11
N PHE A 86 -11.94 13.37 9.43
CA PHE A 86 -11.81 13.56 8.00
C PHE A 86 -10.35 13.84 7.58
N VAL A 87 -9.65 14.76 8.25
CA VAL A 87 -8.25 15.09 7.97
C VAL A 87 -7.35 13.86 8.12
N PHE A 88 -7.50 13.08 9.21
CA PHE A 88 -6.73 11.86 9.40
C PHE A 88 -7.04 10.79 8.34
N SER A 89 -8.30 10.67 7.93
CA SER A 89 -8.71 9.75 6.87
C SER A 89 -8.13 10.14 5.50
N LEU A 90 -8.14 11.43 5.18
CA LEU A 90 -7.54 11.94 3.94
C LEU A 90 -6.02 11.76 3.93
N ALA A 91 -5.35 12.09 5.04
CA ALA A 91 -3.92 11.86 5.19
C ALA A 91 -3.57 10.37 5.05
N TRP A 92 -4.35 9.48 5.68
CA TRP A 92 -4.20 8.03 5.53
C TRP A 92 -4.32 7.60 4.06
N PHE A 93 -5.32 8.10 3.34
CA PHE A 93 -5.49 7.82 1.93
C PHE A 93 -4.27 8.24 1.09
N LEU A 94 -3.77 9.46 1.27
CA LEU A 94 -2.63 10.01 0.53
C LEU A 94 -1.34 9.25 0.81
N VAL A 95 -1.06 8.94 2.09
CA VAL A 95 0.10 8.14 2.50
C VAL A 95 0.08 6.76 1.84
N ASN A 96 -1.08 6.10 1.78
CA ASN A 96 -1.23 4.82 1.08
C ASN A 96 -0.97 4.95 -0.42
N LYS A 97 -1.44 6.03 -1.05
CA LYS A 97 -1.22 6.29 -2.47
C LYS A 97 0.26 6.50 -2.77
N GLY A 98 0.96 7.27 -1.93
CA GLY A 98 2.40 7.48 -2.04
C GLY A 98 3.20 6.19 -1.80
N GLY A 99 2.84 5.41 -0.78
CA GLY A 99 3.47 4.12 -0.50
C GLY A 99 3.33 3.14 -1.66
N LYS A 100 2.15 3.07 -2.28
CA LYS A 100 1.93 2.24 -3.48
C LYS A 100 2.81 2.66 -4.65
N TYR A 101 2.96 3.95 -4.91
CA TYR A 101 3.84 4.46 -5.97
C TYR A 101 5.29 4.00 -5.78
N TRP A 102 5.83 4.11 -4.57
CA TRP A 102 7.19 3.67 -4.28
C TRP A 102 7.34 2.15 -4.28
N GLN A 103 6.33 1.41 -3.83
CA GLN A 103 6.32 -0.05 -3.91
C GLN A 103 6.41 -0.53 -5.36
N GLU A 104 5.61 0.03 -6.27
CA GLU A 104 5.65 -0.30 -7.71
C GLU A 104 7.01 0.06 -8.33
N ASN A 105 7.63 1.15 -7.88
CA ASN A 105 8.98 1.53 -8.33
C ASN A 105 10.03 0.51 -7.89
N TRP A 106 10.01 0.09 -6.63
CA TRP A 106 10.95 -0.91 -6.12
C TRP A 106 10.71 -2.30 -6.72
N GLU A 107 9.47 -2.66 -7.01
CA GLU A 107 9.13 -3.89 -7.74
C GLU A 107 9.81 -3.91 -9.12
N LYS A 108 9.75 -2.80 -9.87
CA LYS A 108 10.47 -2.68 -11.15
C LYS A 108 11.98 -2.79 -11.00
N HIS A 109 12.56 -2.20 -9.96
CA HIS A 109 14.00 -2.36 -9.70
C HIS A 109 14.37 -3.81 -9.42
N VAL A 110 13.60 -4.51 -8.59
CA VAL A 110 13.85 -5.94 -8.32
C VAL A 110 13.68 -6.78 -9.58
N ASP A 111 12.67 -6.52 -10.40
CA ASP A 111 12.42 -7.24 -11.65
C ASP A 111 13.54 -7.07 -12.68
N ASN A 112 14.08 -5.85 -12.81
CA ASN A 112 15.16 -5.56 -13.74
C ASN A 112 16.50 -6.07 -13.18
N LEU A 113 16.83 -5.78 -11.93
CA LEU A 113 18.11 -6.16 -11.34
C LEU A 113 18.23 -7.68 -11.14
N GLY A 114 17.11 -8.36 -10.85
CA GLY A 114 17.07 -9.78 -10.48
C GLY A 114 17.14 -10.77 -11.64
N GLU A 115 16.94 -10.33 -12.88
CA GLU A 115 16.85 -11.24 -14.04
C GLU A 115 18.09 -12.13 -14.19
N ASP A 116 19.28 -11.59 -13.93
CA ASP A 116 20.56 -12.30 -14.05
C ASP A 116 20.93 -13.17 -12.83
N PHE A 117 20.30 -12.97 -11.67
CA PHE A 117 20.68 -13.63 -10.41
C PHE A 117 19.64 -14.61 -9.87
N ILE A 118 18.38 -14.17 -9.85
CA ILE A 118 17.25 -14.92 -9.27
C ILE A 118 16.30 -15.44 -10.36
N GLY A 119 16.56 -15.10 -11.63
CA GLY A 119 15.73 -15.49 -12.77
C GLY A 119 14.35 -14.82 -12.74
N PRO A 120 13.33 -15.41 -13.40
CA PRO A 120 12.03 -14.78 -13.57
C PRO A 120 11.11 -14.98 -12.34
N LEU A 121 11.68 -15.10 -11.14
CA LEU A 121 10.98 -15.44 -9.90
C LEU A 121 9.78 -14.53 -9.62
N TYR A 122 9.89 -13.23 -9.92
CA TYR A 122 8.82 -12.25 -9.72
C TYR A 122 7.93 -12.05 -10.97
N LYS A 123 8.33 -12.60 -12.12
CA LYS A 123 7.63 -12.45 -13.41
C LYS A 123 6.74 -13.65 -13.75
N VAL A 124 6.95 -14.79 -13.10
CA VAL A 124 6.23 -16.04 -13.38
C VAL A 124 5.20 -16.33 -12.30
N ILE A 125 3.95 -16.53 -12.71
CA ILE A 125 2.87 -17.02 -11.86
C ILE A 125 2.68 -18.50 -12.18
N LEU A 126 2.85 -19.37 -11.19
CA LEU A 126 2.58 -20.79 -11.34
C LEU A 126 1.08 -21.04 -11.12
N GLU A 127 0.39 -21.44 -12.18
CA GLU A 127 -1.02 -21.81 -12.08
C GLU A 127 -1.21 -23.15 -11.36
N ARG A 128 -2.32 -23.26 -10.64
CA ARG A 128 -2.67 -24.50 -9.94
C ARG A 128 -3.10 -25.56 -10.97
N ASN A 129 -2.83 -26.82 -10.68
CA ASN A 129 -3.38 -27.93 -11.45
C ASN A 129 -4.91 -27.85 -11.49
N LYS A 130 -5.50 -28.15 -12.65
CA LYS A 130 -6.95 -28.16 -12.84
C LYS A 130 -7.59 -29.16 -11.85
N PRO A 131 -8.75 -28.83 -11.26
CA PRO A 131 -9.44 -29.74 -10.36
C PRO A 131 -9.77 -31.05 -11.09
N ALA A 132 -9.50 -32.19 -10.45
CA ALA A 132 -9.72 -33.51 -11.06
C ALA A 132 -11.21 -33.90 -11.05
N SER A 133 -12.03 -33.25 -10.20
CA SER A 133 -13.48 -33.47 -10.16
C SER A 133 -14.30 -32.18 -9.98
N LEU A 134 -15.59 -32.28 -10.30
CA LEU A 134 -16.55 -31.18 -10.17
C LEU A 134 -16.76 -30.74 -8.70
N LYS A 135 -16.71 -31.69 -7.75
CA LYS A 135 -16.75 -31.39 -6.30
C LYS A 135 -15.53 -30.59 -5.84
N GLU A 136 -14.35 -30.91 -6.37
CA GLU A 136 -13.12 -30.14 -6.09
C GLU A 136 -13.20 -28.75 -6.70
N GLY A 137 -13.75 -28.61 -7.91
CA GLY A 137 -13.96 -27.30 -8.54
C GLY A 137 -14.85 -26.36 -7.73
N VAL A 138 -15.95 -26.88 -7.15
CA VAL A 138 -16.84 -26.07 -6.30
C VAL A 138 -16.17 -25.71 -4.96
N ARG A 139 -15.44 -26.64 -4.35
CA ARG A 139 -14.68 -26.37 -3.11
C ARG A 139 -13.60 -25.31 -3.35
N ASP A 140 -12.86 -25.42 -4.45
CA ASP A 140 -11.82 -24.48 -4.84
C ASP A 140 -12.39 -23.10 -5.17
N PHE A 141 -13.59 -23.00 -5.72
CA PHE A 141 -14.23 -21.71 -5.96
C PHE A 141 -14.58 -20.98 -4.65
N ILE A 142 -15.01 -21.70 -3.60
CA ILE A 142 -15.45 -21.09 -2.34
C ILE A 142 -14.28 -20.82 -1.38
N THR A 143 -13.36 -21.78 -1.28
CA THR A 143 -12.29 -21.79 -0.26
C THR A 143 -10.89 -21.73 -0.84
N GLY A 144 -10.77 -21.86 -2.17
CA GLY A 144 -9.48 -21.81 -2.83
C GLY A 144 -8.90 -20.39 -2.85
N PRO A 145 -7.56 -20.28 -2.93
CA PRO A 145 -6.90 -19.00 -3.10
C PRO A 145 -7.27 -18.39 -4.46
N GLY A 146 -7.66 -17.12 -4.47
CA GLY A 146 -7.98 -16.40 -5.70
C GLY A 146 -6.91 -15.37 -6.07
N ASN A 147 -6.76 -15.10 -7.37
CA ASN A 147 -5.88 -14.05 -7.89
C ASN A 147 -6.51 -12.67 -7.70
N TYR A 148 -6.69 -12.27 -6.44
CA TYR A 148 -7.22 -10.96 -6.12
C TYR A 148 -6.12 -9.92 -6.02
N SER A 149 -6.31 -8.80 -6.70
CA SER A 149 -5.43 -7.65 -6.50
C SER A 149 -5.75 -7.01 -5.15
N VAL A 150 -4.80 -7.10 -4.21
CA VAL A 150 -4.88 -6.46 -2.89
C VAL A 150 -5.20 -4.96 -3.02
N SER A 151 -4.67 -4.31 -4.07
CA SER A 151 -4.99 -2.91 -4.39
C SER A 151 -6.46 -2.68 -4.74
N LYS A 152 -7.08 -3.58 -5.51
CA LYS A 152 -8.51 -3.48 -5.87
C LYS A 152 -9.38 -3.72 -4.64
N ILE A 153 -9.02 -4.69 -3.80
CA ILE A 153 -9.70 -4.94 -2.52
C ILE A 153 -9.60 -3.71 -1.62
N ASN A 154 -8.39 -3.16 -1.43
CA ASN A 154 -8.19 -1.99 -0.59
C ASN A 154 -8.95 -0.76 -1.11
N LEU A 155 -9.03 -0.57 -2.43
CA LEU A 155 -9.85 0.50 -3.03
C LEU A 155 -11.35 0.28 -2.78
N LEU A 156 -11.82 -0.97 -2.91
CA LEU A 156 -13.21 -1.33 -2.63
C LEU A 156 -13.54 -1.08 -1.15
N SER A 157 -12.70 -1.55 -0.23
CA SER A 157 -12.86 -1.32 1.22
C SER A 157 -12.89 0.16 1.55
N LYS A 158 -11.99 0.97 0.96
CA LYS A 158 -12.00 2.43 1.13
C LYS A 158 -13.30 3.06 0.64
N ARG A 159 -13.77 2.67 -0.55
CA ARG A 159 -15.04 3.18 -1.10
C ARG A 159 -16.21 2.85 -0.18
N LEU A 160 -16.32 1.61 0.29
CA LEU A 160 -17.40 1.18 1.19
C LEU A 160 -17.41 1.99 2.49
N VAL A 161 -16.24 2.19 3.12
CA VAL A 161 -16.12 3.00 4.34
C VAL A 161 -16.50 4.46 4.10
N THR A 162 -16.09 5.05 2.97
CA THR A 162 -16.42 6.44 2.63
C THR A 162 -17.89 6.64 2.27
N THR A 163 -18.59 5.62 1.75
CA THR A 163 -20.03 5.71 1.45
C THR A 163 -20.94 5.35 2.62
N ALA A 164 -20.40 4.66 3.65
CA ALA A 164 -21.17 4.22 4.82
C ALA A 164 -21.10 5.20 6.01
N LEU A 165 -20.25 6.24 5.91
CA LEU A 165 -20.13 7.37 6.83
C LEU A 165 -20.67 8.63 6.15
#